data_AF-A0A1B8VV72-F1
#
_entry.id   AF-A0A1B8VV72-F1
#
_cell.length_a   1.000
_cell.length_b   1.000
_cell.length_c   1.000
_cell.angle_alpha   90.00
_cell.angle_beta   90.00
_cell.angle_gamma   90.00
#
_symmetry.space_group_name_H-M   'P 1'
#
loop_
_entity.id
_entity.type
_entity.pdbx_description
1 polymer ?
#
loop_
_entity_poly.entity_id
_entity_poly.type
_entity_poly.pdbx_seq_one_letter_code
_entity_poly.pdbx_strand_id
1 'polypeptide(L)'
;MPKTEKTEPVEQLIYIGPNLPGGRLSQYTVFRGGLPVYLSDLLEQQPSIKELIVPVAETAATQAKTNMSGTPEYIAYQNLMTLRG
;
A
#
# COMPACT_ATOMS: atom_id res chain seq x y z
N MET A 1 20.35 -9.71 -29.04
CA MET A 1 19.11 -8.98 -28.73
C MET A 1 19.32 -8.29 -27.39
N PRO A 2 19.40 -6.95 -27.28
CA PRO A 2 19.47 -6.32 -25.97
C PRO A 2 18.04 -6.16 -25.46
N LYS A 3 17.61 -6.99 -24.52
CA LYS A 3 16.38 -6.74 -23.77
C LYS A 3 16.75 -5.81 -22.62
N THR A 4 16.68 -4.52 -22.92
CA THR A 4 16.32 -3.41 -22.02
C THR A 4 17.15 -3.27 -20.74
N GLU A 5 18.03 -2.28 -20.79
CA GLU A 5 18.54 -1.48 -19.68
C GLU A 5 17.59 -1.48 -18.47
N LYS A 6 18.02 -2.13 -17.39
CA LYS A 6 17.36 -2.08 -16.09
C LYS A 6 17.71 -0.72 -15.48
N THR A 7 17.14 0.36 -16.02
CA THR A 7 17.01 1.62 -15.28
C THR A 7 16.35 1.25 -13.97
N GLU A 8 17.11 1.32 -12.88
CA GLU A 8 16.65 1.05 -11.52
C GLU A 8 15.32 1.79 -11.35
N PRO A 9 14.17 1.09 -11.37
CA PRO A 9 12.91 1.79 -11.27
C PRO A 9 12.96 2.44 -9.90
N VAL A 10 12.89 3.76 -9.86
CA VAL A 10 12.60 4.50 -8.62
C VAL A 10 11.44 3.75 -8.01
N GLU A 11 11.63 3.03 -6.91
CA GLU A 11 10.63 2.11 -6.38
C GLU A 11 9.42 2.94 -5.95
N GLN A 12 8.49 3.11 -6.90
CA GLN A 12 7.25 3.81 -6.68
C GLN A 12 6.36 2.84 -5.95
N LEU A 13 6.10 3.14 -4.68
CA LEU A 13 5.18 2.40 -3.86
C LEU A 13 3.82 3.07 -3.93
N ILE A 14 2.76 2.31 -3.77
CA ILE A 14 1.40 2.81 -3.70
C ILE A 14 0.66 2.15 -2.56
N TYR A 15 -0.12 2.94 -1.85
CA TYR A 15 -1.05 2.43 -0.85
C TYR A 15 -2.40 2.09 -1.49
N ILE A 16 -2.83 0.85 -1.31
CA ILE A 16 -4.09 0.28 -1.85
C ILE A 16 -5.07 -0.14 -0.75
N GLY A 17 -4.92 0.44 0.44
CA GLY A 17 -5.89 0.32 1.51
C GLY A 17 -6.96 1.41 1.49
N PRO A 18 -7.92 1.36 2.45
CA PRO A 18 -8.94 2.40 2.57
C PRO A 18 -8.33 3.73 3.04
N ASN A 19 -8.95 4.86 2.72
CA ASN A 19 -8.60 6.16 3.33
C ASN A 19 -8.67 6.08 4.86
N LEU A 20 -7.59 6.46 5.52
CA LEU A 20 -7.46 6.45 6.97
C LEU A 20 -8.08 7.73 7.58
N PRO A 21 -8.62 7.65 8.81
CA PRO A 21 -9.26 8.77 9.48
C PRO A 21 -8.27 9.92 9.75
N GLY A 22 -8.80 11.15 9.77
CA GLY A 22 -8.02 12.36 9.98
C GLY A 22 -7.15 12.78 8.78
N GLY A 23 -7.42 12.24 7.58
CA GLY A 23 -6.67 12.58 6.37
C GLY A 23 -5.22 12.06 6.36
N ARG A 24 -4.89 11.12 7.25
CA ARG A 24 -3.52 10.63 7.46
C ARG A 24 -2.95 9.88 6.25
N LEU A 25 -3.79 9.14 5.54
CA LEU A 25 -3.41 8.42 4.32
C LEU A 25 -4.63 8.19 3.44
N SER A 26 -4.51 8.47 2.15
CA SER A 26 -5.58 8.29 1.18
C SER A 26 -5.33 7.06 0.33
N GLN A 27 -6.40 6.41 -0.14
CA GLN A 27 -6.33 5.30 -1.08
C GLN A 27 -5.66 5.78 -2.38
N TYR A 28 -4.81 4.93 -2.96
CA TYR A 28 -3.99 5.20 -4.14
C TYR A 28 -2.95 6.31 -3.97
N THR A 29 -2.55 6.63 -2.74
CA THR A 29 -1.38 7.49 -2.51
C THR A 29 -0.12 6.81 -3.05
N VAL A 30 0.55 7.46 -4.00
CA VAL A 30 1.83 7.00 -4.57
C VAL A 30 2.98 7.69 -3.84
N PHE A 31 3.92 6.90 -3.37
CA PHE A 31 5.18 7.31 -2.76
C PHE A 31 6.31 7.16 -3.77
N ARG A 32 7.12 8.22 -3.93
CA ARG A 32 8.27 8.24 -4.84
C ARG A 32 9.52 8.43 -4.01
N GLY A 33 10.47 7.50 -4.11
CA GLY A 33 11.72 7.57 -3.33
C GLY A 33 11.58 7.07 -1.88
N GLY A 34 10.63 6.17 -1.62
CA GLY A 34 10.41 5.55 -0.30
C GLY A 34 9.24 6.15 0.50
N LEU A 35 9.04 5.65 1.72
CA LEU A 35 7.93 6.05 2.58
C LEU A 35 8.28 7.30 3.40
N PRO A 36 7.39 8.30 3.45
CA PRO A 36 7.54 9.47 4.32
C PRO A 36 7.74 9.11 5.80
N VAL A 37 8.55 9.89 6.50
CA VAL A 37 8.83 9.70 7.94
C VAL A 37 7.55 9.79 8.79
N TYR A 38 6.60 10.65 8.41
CA TYR A 38 5.32 10.78 9.14
C TYR A 38 4.47 9.51 9.09
N LEU A 39 4.73 8.59 8.15
CA LEU A 39 4.07 7.29 8.09
C LEU A 39 4.70 6.27 9.03
N SER A 40 5.94 6.47 9.50
CA SER A 40 6.61 5.52 10.39
C SER A 40 5.77 5.24 11.64
N ASP A 41 5.32 6.28 12.34
CA ASP A 41 4.43 6.15 13.51
C ASP A 41 3.14 5.39 13.18
N LEU A 42 2.65 5.56 11.96
CA LEU A 42 1.40 4.96 11.51
C LEU A 42 1.59 3.47 11.14
N LEU A 43 2.73 3.12 10.55
CA LEU A 43 3.13 1.74 10.27
C LEU A 43 3.44 0.98 11.56
N GLU A 44 4.00 1.65 12.57
CA GLU A 44 4.23 1.08 13.90
C GLU A 44 2.92 0.82 14.65
N GLN A 45 2.00 1.79 14.62
CA GLN A 45 0.67 1.63 15.25
C GLN A 45 -0.22 0.63 14.52
N GLN A 46 -0.12 0.57 13.19
CA GLN A 46 -0.99 -0.21 12.32
C GLN A 46 -0.16 -0.90 11.22
N PRO A 47 0.43 -2.07 11.52
CA PRO A 47 1.25 -2.81 10.56
C PRO A 47 0.47 -3.25 9.30
N SER A 48 -0.86 -3.36 9.39
CA SER A 48 -1.74 -3.61 8.22
C SER A 48 -1.62 -2.57 7.12
N ILE A 49 -1.14 -1.35 7.42
CA ILE A 49 -0.91 -0.33 6.40
C ILE A 49 0.28 -0.73 5.52
N LYS A 50 1.32 -1.29 6.12
CA LYS A 50 2.51 -1.76 5.41
C LYS A 50 2.18 -2.89 4.44
N GLU A 51 1.29 -3.80 4.84
CA GLU A 51 0.80 -4.90 4.00
C GLU A 51 0.08 -4.42 2.73
N LEU A 52 -0.45 -3.19 2.74
CA LEU A 52 -1.16 -2.57 1.63
C LEU A 52 -0.32 -1.52 0.89
N ILE A 53 0.97 -1.40 1.22
CA ILE A 53 1.94 -0.61 0.48
C ILE A 53 2.70 -1.56 -0.44
N VAL A 54 2.46 -1.45 -1.73
CA VAL A 54 3.05 -2.34 -2.74
C VAL A 54 3.68 -1.54 -3.88
N PRO A 55 4.57 -2.14 -4.69
CA PRO A 55 5.03 -1.52 -5.91
C PRO A 55 3.85 -1.16 -6.84
N VAL A 56 3.95 -0.02 -7.53
CA VAL A 56 2.93 0.40 -8.53
C VAL A 56 2.75 -0.65 -9.65
N ALA A 57 3.77 -1.47 -9.92
CA ALA A 57 3.64 -2.59 -10.86
C ALA A 57 2.69 -3.70 -10.37
N GLU A 58 2.52 -3.84 -9.06
CA GLU A 58 1.72 -4.91 -8.43
C GLU A 58 0.34 -4.45 -7.97
N THR A 59 -0.01 -3.18 -8.19
CA THR A 59 -1.25 -2.57 -7.70
C THR A 59 -2.49 -3.37 -8.10
N ALA A 60 -2.59 -3.78 -9.36
CA ALA A 60 -3.73 -4.53 -9.88
C ALA A 60 -3.84 -5.93 -9.24
N ALA A 61 -2.70 -6.61 -9.07
CA ALA A 61 -2.67 -7.93 -8.45
C ALA A 61 -3.10 -7.85 -6.99
N THR A 62 -2.56 -6.90 -6.24
CA THR A 62 -2.88 -6.77 -4.82
C THR A 62 -4.28 -6.23 -4.59
N GLN A 63 -4.78 -5.32 -5.44
CA GLN A 63 -6.19 -4.89 -5.42
C GLN A 63 -7.16 -6.06 -5.67
N ALA A 64 -6.79 -7.04 -6.50
CA ALA A 64 -7.60 -8.25 -6.64
C ALA A 64 -7.61 -9.06 -5.32
N LYS A 65 -6.46 -9.16 -4.64
CA LYS A 65 -6.36 -9.85 -3.34
C LYS A 65 -7.13 -9.15 -2.23
N THR A 66 -7.13 -7.81 -2.17
CA THR A 66 -7.94 -7.07 -1.18
C THR A 66 -9.45 -7.31 -1.32
N ASN A 67 -9.90 -7.82 -2.48
CA ASN A 67 -11.29 -8.23 -2.71
C ASN A 67 -11.51 -9.74 -2.53
N MET A 68 -10.45 -10.53 -2.36
CA MET A 68 -10.51 -11.97 -2.17
C MET A 68 -10.44 -12.30 -0.68
N SER A 69 -11.57 -12.73 -0.13
CA SER A 69 -11.67 -13.16 1.26
C SER A 69 -10.70 -14.32 1.55
N GLY A 70 -10.01 -14.24 2.68
CA GLY A 70 -9.01 -15.22 3.10
C GLY A 70 -7.57 -14.89 2.70
N THR A 71 -7.33 -13.80 1.97
CA THR A 71 -5.97 -13.29 1.73
C THR A 71 -5.50 -12.39 2.87
N PRO A 72 -4.19 -12.29 3.13
CA PRO A 72 -3.63 -11.33 4.08
C PRO A 72 -4.02 -9.88 3.75
N GLU A 73 -4.05 -9.52 2.47
CA GLU A 73 -4.35 -8.17 2.01
C GLU A 73 -5.83 -7.83 2.21
N TYR A 74 -6.74 -8.78 2.04
CA TYR A 74 -8.14 -8.62 2.44
C TYR A 74 -8.26 -8.35 3.95
N ILE A 75 -7.59 -9.14 4.79
CA ILE A 75 -7.64 -8.96 6.25
C ILE A 75 -7.07 -7.59 6.65
N ALA A 76 -5.93 -7.20 6.07
CA ALA A 76 -5.34 -5.89 6.31
C ALA A 76 -6.28 -4.76 5.88
N TYR A 77 -6.92 -4.88 4.71
CA TYR A 77 -7.89 -3.90 4.22
C TYR A 77 -9.09 -3.76 5.16
N GLN A 78 -9.65 -4.89 5.62
CA GLN A 78 -10.75 -4.92 6.58
C GLN A 78 -10.37 -4.29 7.93
N ASN A 79 -9.19 -4.62 8.46
CA ASN A 79 -8.69 -4.03 9.72
C ASN A 79 -8.58 -2.51 9.65
N LEU A 80 -8.22 -1.96 8.49
CA LEU A 80 -8.15 -0.50 8.31
C LEU A 80 -9.51 0.11 8.01
N MET A 81 -10.45 -0.64 7.42
CA MET A 81 -11.82 -0.18 7.25
C MET A 81 -12.54 -0.02 8.59
N THR A 82 -12.28 -0.88 9.58
CA THR A 82 -12.91 -0.79 10.90
C THR A 82 -12.44 0.43 11.70
N LEU A 83 -11.26 0.99 11.40
CA LEU A 83 -10.75 2.25 11.99
C LEU A 83 -11.55 3.49 11.56
N ARG A 84 -12.49 3.36 10.61
CA ARG A 84 -13.38 4.46 10.19
C ARG A 84 -14.59 4.66 11.13
N GLY A 85 -14.74 3.81 12.15
CA GLY A 85 -15.80 3.87 13.15
C GLY A 85 -15.49 4.82 14.31
#